data_AF-A0A7X7BYY4-F1
#
_entry.id   AF-A0A7X7BYY4-F1
#
_cell.length_a   1.000
_cell.length_b   1.000
_cell.length_c   1.000
_cell.angle_alpha   90.00
_cell.angle_beta   90.00
_cell.angle_gamma   90.00
#
_symmetry.space_group_name_H-M   'P 1'
#
loop_
_entity.id
_entity.type
_entity.pdbx_description
1 polymer ?
#
loop_
_entity_poly.entity_id
_entity_poly.type
_entity_poly.pdbx_seq_one_letter_code
_entity_poly.pdbx_strand_id
1 'polypeptide(L)'
;MASFIGEYKAKVDDRGRLVFPSAFKDLCSESPQQGFVVKKSLFADCLEVFAYPEWERESQAVRSRLNLFNREHDLFWRSYMKDRALVIPDGKFGRISIPK
;
A
#
# COMPACT_ATOMS: atom_id res chain seq x y z
N MET A 1 3.59 17.61 -7.21
CA MET A 1 2.73 16.73 -6.39
C MET A 1 2.31 15.57 -7.28
N ALA A 2 2.73 14.36 -6.91
CA ALA A 2 2.32 13.13 -7.57
C ALA A 2 0.94 12.71 -7.03
N SER A 3 -0.03 12.48 -7.91
CA SER A 3 -1.36 12.01 -7.53
C SER A 3 -1.72 10.76 -8.33
N PHE A 4 -2.19 9.71 -7.65
CA PHE A 4 -2.75 8.52 -8.29
C PHE A 4 -4.20 8.79 -8.68
N ILE A 5 -4.43 9.18 -9.93
CA ILE A 5 -5.76 9.54 -10.43
C ILE A 5 -6.09 8.70 -11.66
N GLY A 6 -7.30 8.14 -11.69
CA GLY A 6 -7.84 7.40 -12.83
C GLY A 6 -8.18 5.96 -12.48
N GLU A 7 -8.94 5.33 -13.38
CA GLU A 7 -9.27 3.91 -13.32
C GLU A 7 -8.50 3.17 -14.40
N TYR A 8 -7.83 2.08 -14.02
CA TYR A 8 -7.03 1.28 -14.94
C TYR A 8 -7.34 -0.19 -14.76
N LYS A 9 -7.59 -0.88 -15.87
CA LYS A 9 -7.72 -2.33 -15.89
C LYS A 9 -6.33 -2.95 -16.03
N ALA A 10 -5.83 -3.54 -14.94
CA ALA A 10 -4.59 -4.29 -14.92
C ALA A 10 -4.87 -5.79 -14.87
N LYS A 11 -3.98 -6.60 -15.47
CA LYS A 11 -4.00 -8.06 -15.34
C LYS A 11 -2.91 -8.48 -14.35
N VAL A 12 -3.23 -9.46 -13.51
CA VAL A 12 -2.27 -10.13 -12.63
C VAL A 12 -1.64 -11.28 -13.42
N ASP A 13 -0.32 -11.44 -13.32
CA ASP A 13 0.38 -12.54 -13.97
C ASP A 13 0.29 -13.85 -13.16
N ASP A 14 0.73 -14.96 -13.76
CA ASP A 14 0.68 -16.30 -13.14
C ASP A 14 1.48 -16.42 -11.83
N ARG A 15 2.31 -15.41 -11.51
CA ARG A 15 3.13 -15.34 -10.29
C ARG A 15 2.58 -14.35 -9.27
N GLY A 16 1.36 -13.84 -9.47
CA GLY A 16 0.74 -12.89 -8.56
C GLY A 16 1.32 -11.47 -8.65
N ARG A 17 1.96 -11.12 -9.77
CA ARG A 17 2.54 -9.78 -9.96
C ARG A 17 1.58 -8.89 -10.73
N LEU A 18 1.49 -7.64 -10.28
CA LEU A 18 0.75 -6.58 -10.92
C LEU A 18 1.73 -5.64 -11.63
N VAL A 19 1.41 -5.27 -12.88
CA VAL A 19 2.13 -4.21 -13.59
C VAL A 19 1.43 -2.88 -13.29
N PHE A 20 2.16 -1.87 -12.82
CA PHE A 20 1.60 -0.54 -12.68
C PHE A 20 1.17 0.03 -14.04
N PRO A 21 0.01 0.72 -14.11
CA PRO A 21 -0.38 1.52 -15.27
C PRO A 21 0.76 2.43 -15.72
N SER A 22 0.87 2.65 -17.03
CA SER A 22 1.92 3.50 -17.61
C SER A 22 1.98 4.89 -16.99
N ALA A 23 0.81 5.48 -16.70
CA ALA A 23 0.68 6.78 -16.05
C ALA A 23 1.32 6.87 -14.65
N PHE A 24 1.54 5.73 -13.98
CA PHE A 24 2.10 5.69 -12.63
C PHE A 24 3.56 5.22 -12.61
N LYS A 25 4.15 4.86 -13.75
CA LYS A 25 5.55 4.40 -13.83
C LYS A 25 6.53 5.51 -13.44
N ASP A 26 6.25 6.74 -13.86
CA ASP A 26 7.07 7.90 -13.52
C ASP A 26 7.00 8.18 -12.01
N LEU A 27 5.80 8.04 -11.41
CA LEU A 27 5.60 8.14 -9.95
C LEU A 27 6.38 7.06 -9.18
N CYS A 28 6.48 5.85 -9.74
CA CYS A 28 7.28 4.77 -9.17
C CYS A 28 8.79 5.03 -9.24
N SER A 29 9.23 5.86 -10.20
CA SER A 29 10.63 6.21 -10.41
C SER A 29 11.14 7.27 -9.42
N GLU A 30 10.21 8.04 -8.83
CA GLU A 30 10.50 9.01 -7.76
C GLU A 30 10.44 8.40 -6.34
N SER A 31 9.71 7.31 -6.14
CA SER A 31 9.58 6.57 -4.86
C SER A 31 10.42 5.28 -4.66
N PRO A 32 11.41 4.90 -5.50
CA PRO A 32 11.94 3.54 -5.52
C PRO A 32 12.79 3.18 -4.29
N GLN A 33 13.25 4.14 -3.48
CA GLN A 33 14.11 3.82 -2.33
C GLN A 33 13.35 3.22 -1.15
N GLN A 34 12.09 3.61 -0.93
CA GLN A 34 11.31 3.12 0.22
C GLN A 34 10.20 2.13 -0.20
N GLY A 35 9.80 2.11 -1.47
CA GLY A 35 8.80 1.17 -1.98
C GLY A 35 7.37 1.53 -1.61
N PHE A 36 6.49 0.54 -1.67
CA PHE A 36 5.06 0.68 -1.44
C PHE A 36 4.59 -0.25 -0.32
N VAL A 37 3.60 0.19 0.44
CA VAL A 37 2.91 -0.66 1.41
C VAL A 37 1.59 -1.10 0.79
N VAL A 38 1.43 -2.41 0.67
CA VAL A 38 0.17 -3.05 0.28
C VAL A 38 -0.49 -3.60 1.53
N LYS A 39 -1.78 -3.35 1.72
CA LYS A 39 -2.56 -3.94 2.81
C LYS A 39 -3.96 -4.29 2.36
N LYS A 40 -4.62 -5.19 3.09
CA LYS A 40 -6.06 -5.42 2.92
C LYS A 40 -6.85 -4.23 3.47
N SER A 41 -7.87 -3.78 2.75
CA SER A 41 -8.77 -2.74 3.26
C SER A 41 -9.56 -3.24 4.47
N LEU A 42 -9.82 -2.35 5.42
CA LEU A 42 -10.64 -2.64 6.60
C LEU A 42 -12.13 -2.70 6.28
N PHE A 43 -12.56 -2.00 5.22
CA PHE A 43 -13.97 -1.75 4.93
C PHE A 43 -14.44 -2.32 3.60
N ALA A 44 -13.52 -2.78 2.75
CA ALA A 44 -13.81 -3.31 1.43
C ALA A 44 -12.98 -4.56 1.14
N ASP A 45 -13.45 -5.42 0.24
CA ASP A 45 -12.70 -6.59 -0.22
C ASP A 45 -11.73 -6.21 -1.35
N CYS A 46 -10.76 -5.36 -1.00
CA CYS A 46 -9.74 -4.89 -1.92
C CYS A 46 -8.38 -4.71 -1.22
N LEU A 47 -7.34 -4.53 -2.03
CA LEU A 47 -6.02 -4.14 -1.58
C LEU A 47 -5.87 -2.63 -1.73
N GLU A 48 -5.33 -2.00 -0.69
CA GLU A 48 -4.94 -0.60 -0.69
C GLU A 48 -3.43 -0.52 -0.84
N VAL A 49 -2.95 0.43 -1.64
CA VAL A 49 -1.53 0.62 -1.92
C VAL A 49 -1.16 2.06 -1.61
N PHE A 50 -0.09 2.23 -0.83
CA PHE A 50 0.43 3.54 -0.42
C PHE A 50 1.90 3.63 -0.77
N ALA A 51 2.38 4.80 -1.15
CA ALA A 51 3.81 5.08 -1.06
C ALA A 51 4.22 4.98 0.42
N TYR A 52 5.38 4.37 0.69
CA TYR A 52 5.87 4.20 2.06
C TYR A 52 5.81 5.46 2.95
N PRO A 53 6.27 6.66 2.51
CA PRO A 53 6.25 7.85 3.36
C PRO A 53 4.82 8.32 3.68
N GLU A 54 3.88 8.12 2.74
CA GLU A 54 2.48 8.47 2.95
C GLU A 54 1.82 7.51 3.94
N TRP A 55 2.09 6.21 3.82
CA TRP A 55 1.65 5.21 4.79
C TRP A 55 2.15 5.51 6.21
N GLU A 56 3.42 5.87 6.34
CA GLU A 56 4.01 6.21 7.63
C GLU A 56 3.31 7.42 8.26
N ARG A 57 3.09 8.48 7.47
CA ARG A 57 2.37 9.68 7.90
C ARG A 57 0.94 9.37 8.35
N GLU A 58 0.18 8.65 7.54
CA GLU A 58 -1.20 8.26 7.85
C GLU A 58 -1.26 7.37 9.10
N SER A 59 -0.38 6.38 9.19
CA SER A 59 -0.29 5.45 10.32
C SER A 59 0.03 6.17 11.62
N GLN A 60 0.96 7.13 11.60
CA GLN A 60 1.29 7.94 12.77
C GLN A 60 0.11 8.82 13.20
N ALA A 61 -0.60 9.42 12.24
CA ALA A 61 -1.78 10.23 12.51
C ALA A 61 -2.93 9.41 13.13
N VAL A 62 -3.14 8.18 12.66
CA VAL A 62 -4.10 7.24 13.27
C VAL A 62 -3.62 6.85 14.67
N ARG A 63 -2.35 6.45 14.81
CA ARG A 63 -1.77 5.96 16.07
C ARG A 63 -1.82 7.00 17.19
N SER A 64 -1.65 8.28 16.88
CA SER A 64 -1.67 9.38 17.86
C SER A 64 -3.04 9.62 18.49
N ARG A 65 -4.12 9.17 17.82
CA ARG A 65 -5.50 9.28 18.31
C ARG A 65 -5.94 8.07 19.13
N LEU A 66 -5.13 7.01 19.19
CA LEU A 66 -5.48 5.75 19.85
C LEU A 66 -4.86 5.64 21.25
N ASN A 67 -5.72 5.34 22.22
CA ASN A 67 -5.31 4.86 23.53
C ASN A 67 -5.22 3.32 23.54
N LEU A 68 -4.03 2.73 23.49
CA LEU A 68 -3.84 1.27 23.46
C LEU A 68 -4.17 0.54 24.77
N PHE A 69 -4.43 1.26 25.87
CA PHE A 69 -4.94 0.66 27.10
C PHE A 69 -6.47 0.43 27.04
N ASN A 70 -7.14 1.00 26.04
CA ASN A 70 -8.51 0.64 25.71
C ASN A 70 -8.50 -0.58 24.77
N ARG A 71 -9.25 -1.62 25.15
CA ARG A 71 -9.33 -2.89 24.40
C ARG A 71 -9.81 -2.71 22.96
N GLU A 72 -10.79 -1.83 22.71
CA GLU A 72 -11.32 -1.60 21.36
C GLU A 72 -10.28 -0.92 20.47
N HIS A 73 -9.54 0.04 21.00
CA HIS A 73 -8.46 0.71 20.28
C HIS A 73 -7.29 -0.22 19.97
N ASP A 74 -6.91 -1.09 20.91
CA ASP A 74 -5.88 -2.11 20.67
C ASP A 74 -6.32 -3.11 19.58
N LEU A 75 -7.56 -3.59 19.63
CA LEU A 75 -8.12 -4.48 18.59
C LEU A 75 -8.18 -3.80 17.22
N PHE A 76 -8.57 -2.52 17.18
CA PHE A 76 -8.56 -1.72 15.95
C PHE A 76 -7.15 -1.59 15.40
N TRP A 77 -6.17 -1.22 16.24
CA TRP A 77 -4.79 -1.05 15.79
C TRP A 77 -4.18 -2.34 15.25
N ARG A 78 -4.43 -3.48 15.91
CA ARG A 78 -4.02 -4.80 15.43
C ARG A 78 -4.64 -5.11 14.07
N SER A 79 -5.92 -4.79 13.90
CA SER A 79 -6.62 -4.97 12.61
C SER A 79 -6.13 -4.02 11.53
N TYR A 80 -5.75 -2.78 11.87
CA TYR A 80 -5.17 -1.82 10.95
C TYR A 80 -3.77 -2.24 10.48
N MET A 81 -3.00 -2.88 11.36
CA MET A 81 -1.61 -3.27 11.11
C MET A 81 -1.43 -4.70 10.57
N LYS A 82 -2.47 -5.54 10.55
CA LYS A 82 -2.39 -6.91 10.01
C LYS A 82 -2.33 -6.91 8.48
N ASP A 83 -1.98 -8.07 7.90
CA ASP A 83 -2.09 -8.37 6.47
C ASP A 83 -1.53 -7.27 5.55
N ARG A 84 -0.34 -6.77 5.91
CA ARG A 84 0.37 -5.72 5.19
C ARG A 84 1.77 -6.20 4.79
N ALA A 85 2.24 -5.69 3.65
CA ALA A 85 3.56 -6.01 3.15
C ALA A 85 4.21 -4.81 2.48
N LEU A 86 5.53 -4.74 2.64
CA LEU A 86 6.38 -3.82 1.88
C LEU A 86 6.72 -4.48 0.54
N VAL A 87 6.42 -3.81 -0.56
CA VAL A 87 6.72 -4.26 -1.91
C VAL A 87 7.56 -3.22 -2.63
N ILE A 88 8.60 -3.68 -3.33
CA ILE A 88 9.47 -2.83 -4.12
C ILE A 88 9.20 -3.14 -5.59
N PRO A 89 8.90 -2.13 -6.45
CA PRO A 89 8.68 -2.37 -7.86
C PRO A 89 9.97 -2.80 -8.57
N ASP A 90 9.85 -3.74 -9.51
CA ASP A 90 10.95 -4.13 -10.39
C ASP A 90 11.32 -2.95 -11.32
N GLY A 91 12.59 -2.51 -11.27
CA GLY A 91 13.06 -1.29 -11.93
C GLY A 91 12.90 -1.21 -13.47
N LYS A 92 12.64 -2.34 -14.16
CA LYS A 92 12.49 -2.35 -15.63
C LYS A 92 11.04 -2.26 -16.12
N PHE A 93 10.07 -2.64 -15.29
CA PHE A 93 8.67 -2.75 -15.72
C PHE A 93 7.65 -2.17 -14.73
N GLY A 94 8.09 -1.75 -13.53
CA GLY A 94 7.19 -1.29 -12.48
C GLY A 94 6.24 -2.41 -12.03
N ARG A 95 6.77 -3.64 -11.92
CA ARG A 95 6.00 -4.80 -11.47
C ARG A 95 6.11 -4.92 -9.96
N ILE A 96 4.99 -5.12 -9.27
CA ILE A 96 4.97 -5.44 -7.84
C ILE A 96 4.47 -6.87 -7.64
N SER A 97 5.07 -7.60 -6.70
CA SER A 97 4.61 -8.92 -6.30
C SER A 97 3.62 -8.77 -5.15
N ILE A 98 2.39 -9.25 -5.33
CA ILE A 98 1.38 -9.24 -4.27
C ILE A 98 1.60 -10.50 -3.42
N PRO A 99 1.90 -10.37 -2.12
CA PRO A 99 2.02 -11.51 -1.22
C PRO A 99 0.68 -12.25 -1.08
N LYS A 100 0.76 -13.56 -0.83
CA LYS A 100 -0.40 -14.41 -0.54
C LYS A 100 -0.88 -14.26 0.89
#